data_AF-A0A3B0VYR7-F1
#
_entry.id   AF-A0A3B0VYR7-F1
#
_cell.length_a   1.000
_cell.length_b   1.000
_cell.length_c   1.000
_cell.angle_alpha   90.00
_cell.angle_beta   90.00
_cell.angle_gamma   90.00
#
_symmetry.space_group_name_H-M   'P 1'
#
loop_
_entity.id
_entity.type
_entity.pdbx_description
1 polymer ?
#
loop_
_entity_poly.entity_id
_entity_poly.type
_entity_poly.pdbx_seq_one_letter_code
_entity_poly.pdbx_strand_id
1 'polypeptide(L)'
;MYRIAGINNGDTGGLARVRALRKQIEANYEHVLFLHAGDFLHPSFISKQDNGLAMIQTMNMLDGAANQFDSNMLVTWGNHEFDKSRLKHVPLMNDLLAQSEFTWLDSNITWASNNQQPTIQADNMKSHQILQFGEVTVGVFSFTTDIVHPEYVAEFADYQQTAKKYVPMLREQGADFIIGLTHHWLQDDLAMMALPK
;
A
#
# COMPACT_ATOMS: atom_id res chain seq x y z
N MET A 1 0.48 5.38 -9.27
CA MET A 1 0.02 5.79 -10.62
C MET A 1 -1.50 5.88 -10.59
N TYR A 2 -2.10 7.02 -10.91
CA TYR A 2 -3.52 7.27 -10.64
C TYR A 2 -4.44 7.20 -11.87
N ARG A 3 -3.99 6.66 -13.02
CA ARG A 3 -4.82 6.53 -14.23
C ARG A 3 -4.78 5.12 -14.78
N ILE A 4 -5.95 4.47 -14.84
CA ILE A 4 -6.13 3.15 -15.43
C ILE A 4 -5.64 3.13 -16.89
N ALA A 5 -6.10 4.10 -17.68
CA ALA A 5 -5.73 4.25 -19.09
C ALA A 5 -4.39 4.98 -19.25
N GLY A 6 -3.63 4.58 -20.29
CA GLY A 6 -2.45 5.33 -20.72
C GLY A 6 -2.82 6.70 -21.28
N ILE A 7 -1.86 7.63 -21.22
CA ILE A 7 -1.93 8.93 -21.89
C ILE A 7 -1.19 8.87 -23.23
N ASN A 8 -1.25 9.93 -24.03
CA ASN A 8 -0.61 10.01 -25.34
C ASN A 8 -1.01 8.83 -26.25
N ASN A 9 -2.32 8.65 -26.48
CA ASN A 9 -2.86 7.50 -27.24
C ASN A 9 -2.45 6.11 -26.71
N GLY A 10 -2.10 6.03 -25.43
CA GLY A 10 -1.65 4.80 -24.79
C GLY A 10 -0.13 4.64 -24.73
N ASP A 11 0.64 5.53 -25.33
CA ASP A 11 2.11 5.43 -25.39
C ASP A 11 2.81 5.67 -24.04
N THR A 12 2.13 6.25 -23.06
CA THR A 12 2.71 6.51 -21.73
C THR A 12 1.79 6.06 -20.60
N GLY A 13 2.33 5.32 -19.61
CA GLY A 13 1.60 4.88 -18.42
C GLY A 13 0.54 3.79 -18.64
N GLY A 14 -0.46 3.72 -17.77
CA GLY A 14 -1.59 2.78 -17.85
C GLY A 14 -1.34 1.43 -17.18
N LEU A 15 -2.33 0.92 -16.45
CA LEU A 15 -2.22 -0.33 -15.67
C LEU A 15 -2.10 -1.58 -16.55
N ALA A 16 -2.63 -1.55 -17.78
CA ALA A 16 -2.41 -2.63 -18.74
C ALA A 16 -0.92 -2.83 -19.08
N ARG A 17 -0.15 -1.74 -19.18
CA ARG A 17 1.31 -1.81 -19.39
C ARG A 17 2.03 -2.32 -18.15
N VAL A 18 1.60 -1.90 -16.97
CA VAL A 18 2.12 -2.42 -15.69
C VAL A 18 1.90 -3.92 -15.57
N ARG A 19 0.69 -4.43 -15.90
CA ARG A 19 0.42 -5.87 -15.94
C ARG A 19 1.31 -6.60 -16.94
N ALA A 20 1.44 -6.05 -18.16
CA ALA A 20 2.29 -6.65 -19.19
C ALA A 20 3.76 -6.74 -18.75
N LEU A 21 4.28 -5.69 -18.12
CA LEU A 21 5.63 -5.66 -17.56
C LEU A 21 5.78 -6.69 -16.43
N ARG A 22 4.84 -6.72 -15.48
CA ARG A 22 4.83 -7.71 -14.41
C ARG A 22 4.85 -9.13 -14.97
N LYS A 23 4.01 -9.45 -15.96
CA LYS A 23 3.99 -10.75 -16.64
C LYS A 23 5.34 -11.12 -17.27
N GLN A 24 6.02 -10.14 -17.87
CA GLN A 24 7.34 -10.35 -18.48
C GLN A 24 8.42 -10.62 -17.42
N ILE A 25 8.37 -9.92 -16.27
CA ILE A 25 9.29 -10.14 -15.16
C ILE A 25 9.02 -11.51 -14.53
N GLU A 26 7.77 -11.86 -14.25
CA GLU A 26 7.34 -13.17 -13.73
C GLU A 26 7.75 -14.34 -14.62
N ALA A 27 7.87 -14.13 -15.94
CA ALA A 27 8.34 -15.16 -16.86
C ALA A 27 9.85 -15.46 -16.75
N ASN A 28 10.63 -14.54 -16.18
CA ASN A 28 12.09 -14.63 -16.10
C ASN A 28 12.61 -14.81 -14.66
N TYR A 29 11.79 -14.53 -13.65
CA TYR A 29 12.16 -14.57 -12.24
C TYR A 29 11.10 -15.33 -11.43
N GLU A 30 11.55 -16.28 -10.63
CA GLU A 30 10.67 -17.11 -9.78
C GLU A 30 10.00 -16.31 -8.66
N HIS A 31 10.70 -15.31 -8.12
CA HIS A 31 10.25 -14.50 -7.01
C HIS A 31 10.10 -13.05 -7.45
N VAL A 32 8.85 -12.59 -7.56
CA VAL A 32 8.52 -11.21 -7.94
C VAL A 32 7.59 -10.63 -6.89
N LEU A 33 8.07 -9.59 -6.21
CA LEU A 33 7.29 -8.81 -5.24
C LEU A 33 6.85 -7.51 -5.91
N PHE A 34 5.54 -7.29 -5.99
CA PHE A 34 4.95 -6.06 -6.49
C PHE A 34 4.64 -5.11 -5.32
N LEU A 35 5.24 -3.92 -5.35
CA LEU A 35 5.06 -2.91 -4.32
C LEU A 35 4.42 -1.65 -4.92
N HIS A 36 3.34 -1.16 -4.30
CA HIS A 36 2.74 0.12 -4.68
C HIS A 36 2.80 1.13 -3.53
N ALA A 37 3.52 2.22 -3.77
CA ALA A 37 3.76 3.28 -2.80
C ALA A 37 2.58 4.26 -2.67
N GLY A 38 1.33 3.79 -2.52
CA GLY A 38 0.15 4.66 -2.32
C GLY A 38 -0.24 5.57 -3.49
N ASP A 39 -1.19 6.48 -3.27
CA ASP A 39 -1.79 7.42 -4.23
C ASP A 39 -2.26 6.76 -5.54
N PHE A 40 -3.22 5.85 -5.41
CA PHE A 40 -3.92 5.26 -6.55
C PHE A 40 -5.44 5.43 -6.49
N LEU A 41 -6.06 5.48 -5.29
CA LEU A 41 -7.52 5.63 -5.19
C LEU A 41 -7.98 6.98 -5.76
N HIS A 42 -7.23 8.04 -5.50
CA HIS A 42 -7.51 9.42 -5.91
C HIS A 42 -6.23 10.09 -6.47
N PRO A 43 -6.31 11.25 -7.16
CA PRO A 43 -7.48 12.09 -7.48
C PRO A 43 -7.95 11.93 -8.94
N SER A 44 -7.96 10.70 -9.47
CA SER A 44 -8.33 10.46 -10.86
C SER A 44 -9.74 10.97 -11.18
N PHE A 45 -10.01 11.34 -12.44
CA PHE A 45 -11.36 11.77 -12.84
C PHE A 45 -12.41 10.70 -12.54
N ILE A 46 -12.08 9.43 -12.82
CA ILE A 46 -12.96 8.27 -12.54
C ILE A 46 -13.26 8.18 -11.04
N SER A 47 -12.24 8.37 -10.19
CA SER A 47 -12.41 8.34 -8.73
C SER A 47 -13.38 9.38 -8.18
N LYS A 48 -13.65 10.47 -8.91
CA LYS A 48 -14.68 11.45 -8.51
C LYS A 48 -16.10 10.90 -8.65
N GLN A 49 -16.29 9.91 -9.51
CA GLN A 49 -17.59 9.30 -9.79
C GLN A 49 -17.80 7.98 -9.01
N ASP A 50 -16.78 7.13 -8.92
CA ASP A 50 -16.89 5.80 -8.32
C ASP A 50 -16.17 5.65 -6.96
N ASN A 51 -15.54 6.72 -6.48
CA ASN A 51 -14.74 6.75 -5.25
C ASN A 51 -13.60 5.72 -5.19
N GLY A 52 -12.99 5.38 -6.33
CA GLY A 52 -11.81 4.52 -6.40
C GLY A 52 -12.10 3.05 -6.67
N LEU A 53 -13.38 2.65 -6.79
CA LEU A 53 -13.77 1.27 -7.06
C LEU A 53 -13.14 0.70 -8.35
N ALA A 54 -13.17 1.43 -9.47
CA ALA A 54 -12.55 0.96 -10.71
C ALA A 54 -11.03 0.80 -10.56
N MET A 55 -10.40 1.59 -9.67
CA MET A 55 -8.98 1.42 -9.39
C MET A 55 -8.72 0.13 -8.61
N ILE A 56 -9.49 -0.16 -7.56
CA ILE A 56 -9.43 -1.44 -6.84
C ILE A 56 -9.57 -2.61 -7.81
N GLN A 57 -10.63 -2.59 -8.64
CA GLN A 57 -10.87 -3.65 -9.62
C GLN A 57 -9.73 -3.80 -10.63
N THR A 58 -9.09 -2.71 -11.04
CA THR A 58 -7.96 -2.78 -11.96
C THR A 58 -6.69 -3.28 -11.26
N MET A 59 -6.46 -2.87 -10.01
CA MET A 59 -5.33 -3.29 -9.19
C MET A 59 -5.40 -4.80 -8.88
N ASN A 60 -6.59 -5.32 -8.57
CA ASN A 60 -6.82 -6.76 -8.38
C ASN A 60 -6.39 -7.58 -9.61
N MET A 61 -6.57 -7.04 -10.82
CA MET A 61 -6.21 -7.73 -12.06
C MET A 61 -4.71 -7.68 -12.42
N LEU A 62 -3.85 -7.08 -11.58
CA LEU A 62 -2.43 -6.93 -11.88
C LEU A 62 -1.64 -8.24 -11.77
N ASP A 63 -2.14 -9.25 -11.07
CA ASP A 63 -1.61 -10.62 -11.10
C ASP A 63 -2.14 -11.42 -12.31
N GLY A 64 -3.18 -10.92 -12.98
CA GLY A 64 -3.85 -11.55 -14.11
C GLY A 64 -4.88 -12.62 -13.73
N ALA A 65 -5.27 -12.70 -12.47
CA ALA A 65 -6.26 -13.65 -11.97
C ALA A 65 -7.40 -12.91 -11.27
N ALA A 66 -8.63 -13.09 -11.76
CA ALA A 66 -9.79 -12.49 -11.11
C ALA A 66 -10.20 -13.31 -9.87
N ASN A 67 -10.57 -12.63 -8.79
CA ASN A 67 -11.03 -13.24 -7.53
C ASN A 67 -9.94 -14.09 -6.86
N GLN A 68 -8.69 -13.68 -6.98
CA GLN A 68 -7.56 -14.36 -6.34
C GLN A 68 -6.73 -13.36 -5.56
N PHE A 69 -6.45 -13.69 -4.31
CA PHE A 69 -5.62 -12.84 -3.48
C PHE A 69 -4.16 -12.95 -3.92
N ASP A 70 -3.59 -11.82 -4.30
CA ASP A 70 -2.20 -11.71 -4.68
C ASP A 70 -1.32 -11.56 -3.44
N SER A 71 -0.76 -12.67 -2.99
CA SER A 71 0.16 -12.70 -1.84
C SER A 71 1.46 -11.95 -2.07
N ASN A 72 1.78 -11.61 -3.32
CA ASN A 72 3.00 -10.93 -3.73
C ASN A 72 2.76 -9.46 -4.09
N MET A 73 1.57 -8.91 -3.79
CA MET A 73 1.28 -7.49 -3.95
C MET A 73 1.03 -6.82 -2.61
N LEU A 74 1.90 -5.87 -2.28
CA LEU A 74 1.80 -5.05 -1.08
C LEU A 74 1.64 -3.58 -1.48
N VAL A 75 0.70 -2.90 -0.85
CA VAL A 75 0.50 -1.46 -1.05
C VAL A 75 0.60 -0.74 0.29
N THR A 76 1.11 0.49 0.30
CA THR A 76 0.94 1.41 1.43
C THR A 76 -0.19 2.40 1.13
N TRP A 77 -0.67 3.05 2.18
CA TRP A 77 -1.50 4.24 2.08
C TRP A 77 -0.65 5.42 1.58
N GLY A 78 -1.26 6.25 0.74
CA GLY A 78 -0.78 7.59 0.43
C GLY A 78 -1.75 8.64 0.95
N ASN A 79 -1.39 9.91 0.78
CA ASN A 79 -2.24 10.99 1.29
C ASN A 79 -3.57 11.10 0.53
N HIS A 80 -3.61 10.70 -0.74
CA HIS A 80 -4.83 10.77 -1.55
C HIS A 80 -5.81 9.62 -1.26
N GLU A 81 -5.38 8.51 -0.66
CA GLU A 81 -6.31 7.53 -0.10
C GLU A 81 -7.23 8.17 0.98
N PHE A 82 -6.84 9.29 1.57
CA PHE A 82 -7.59 10.04 2.58
C PHE A 82 -8.39 11.24 2.05
N ASP A 83 -8.54 11.42 0.73
CA ASP A 83 -9.35 12.51 0.16
C ASP A 83 -10.80 12.51 0.70
N LYS A 84 -11.32 11.32 1.08
CA LYS A 84 -12.61 11.13 1.75
C LYS A 84 -12.47 11.09 3.28
N SER A 85 -11.83 12.11 3.85
CA SER A 85 -11.34 12.15 5.23
C SER A 85 -12.35 12.10 6.39
N ARG A 86 -13.66 12.22 6.16
CA ARG A 86 -14.68 12.29 7.24
C ARG A 86 -15.18 10.93 7.70
N LEU A 87 -15.62 10.82 8.96
CA LEU A 87 -16.19 9.59 9.56
C LEU A 87 -17.34 8.98 8.73
N LYS A 88 -18.15 9.81 8.07
CA LYS A 88 -19.23 9.34 7.19
C LYS A 88 -18.76 8.48 6.00
N HIS A 89 -17.48 8.53 5.65
CA HIS A 89 -16.89 7.74 4.56
C HIS A 89 -16.17 6.48 5.04
N VAL A 90 -16.11 6.21 6.35
CA VAL A 90 -15.56 4.96 6.88
C VAL A 90 -16.19 3.72 6.23
N PRO A 91 -17.53 3.63 6.04
CA PRO A 91 -18.12 2.47 5.36
C PRO A 91 -17.64 2.29 3.93
N LEU A 92 -17.43 3.40 3.20
CA LEU A 92 -16.91 3.37 1.84
C LEU A 92 -15.48 2.84 1.81
N MET A 93 -14.61 3.31 2.72
CA MET A 93 -13.23 2.82 2.77
C MET A 93 -13.16 1.33 3.12
N ASN A 94 -13.93 0.89 4.11
CA ASN A 94 -14.00 -0.54 4.45
C ASN A 94 -14.52 -1.40 3.30
N ASP A 95 -15.48 -0.91 2.51
CA ASP A 95 -15.97 -1.60 1.31
C ASP A 95 -14.89 -1.74 0.22
N LEU A 96 -14.07 -0.70 0.00
CA LEU A 96 -12.94 -0.75 -0.93
C LEU A 96 -11.85 -1.72 -0.47
N LEU A 97 -11.54 -1.73 0.83
CA LEU A 97 -10.56 -2.65 1.41
C LEU A 97 -11.03 -4.11 1.31
N ALA A 98 -12.31 -4.37 1.61
CA ALA A 98 -12.90 -5.70 1.49
C ALA A 98 -12.93 -6.22 0.04
N GLN A 99 -12.99 -5.33 -0.95
CA GLN A 99 -12.89 -5.66 -2.37
C GLN A 99 -11.45 -5.74 -2.88
N SER A 100 -10.45 -5.35 -2.08
CA SER A 100 -9.04 -5.40 -2.49
C SER A 100 -8.49 -6.82 -2.38
N GLU A 101 -7.91 -7.33 -3.47
CA GLU A 101 -7.35 -8.69 -3.56
C GLU A 101 -5.83 -8.70 -3.29
N PHE A 102 -5.33 -7.77 -2.48
CA PHE A 102 -3.92 -7.60 -2.16
C PHE A 102 -3.74 -7.03 -0.74
N THR A 103 -2.51 -7.04 -0.23
CA THR A 103 -2.23 -6.60 1.15
C THR A 103 -2.03 -5.09 1.23
N TRP A 104 -2.68 -4.45 2.20
CA TRP A 104 -2.47 -3.06 2.58
C TRP A 104 -1.60 -2.99 3.84
N LEU A 105 -0.58 -2.14 3.83
CA LEU A 105 0.33 -1.92 4.94
C LEU A 105 0.09 -0.57 5.61
N ASP A 106 -0.21 -0.58 6.90
CA ASP A 106 -0.58 0.60 7.71
C ASP A 106 0.36 0.82 8.91
N SER A 107 1.65 0.49 8.75
CA SER A 107 2.60 0.35 9.85
C SER A 107 2.69 1.53 10.82
N ASN A 108 2.56 2.77 10.33
CA ASN A 108 2.62 3.98 11.14
C ASN A 108 1.26 4.62 11.44
N ILE A 109 0.16 3.96 11.10
CA ILE A 109 -1.19 4.50 11.24
C ILE A 109 -1.88 3.85 12.44
N THR A 110 -2.32 4.68 13.38
CA THR A 110 -3.25 4.25 14.44
C THR A 110 -4.65 4.70 14.03
N TRP A 111 -5.52 3.76 13.67
CA TRP A 111 -6.91 4.06 13.33
C TRP A 111 -7.72 4.52 14.55
N ALA A 112 -8.63 5.48 14.35
CA ALA A 112 -9.60 5.85 15.38
C ALA A 112 -10.47 4.64 15.73
N SER A 113 -10.96 4.58 16.97
CA SER A 113 -11.78 3.46 17.44
C SER A 113 -13.21 3.88 17.81
N ASN A 114 -14.14 2.96 17.63
CA ASN A 114 -15.51 3.03 18.11
C ASN A 114 -15.82 1.75 18.89
N ASN A 115 -16.26 1.87 20.14
CA ASN A 115 -16.49 0.71 21.03
C ASN A 115 -15.29 -0.26 21.08
N GLN A 116 -14.08 0.29 21.22
CA GLN A 116 -12.80 -0.44 21.27
C GLN A 116 -12.41 -1.17 19.97
N GLN A 117 -13.18 -1.02 18.89
CA GLN A 117 -12.84 -1.57 17.58
C GLN A 117 -12.33 -0.48 16.65
N PRO A 118 -11.26 -0.72 15.86
CA PRO A 118 -10.82 0.18 14.81
C PRO A 118 -11.97 0.53 13.85
N THR A 119 -12.08 1.80 13.47
CA THR A 119 -13.06 2.27 12.50
C THR A 119 -12.77 1.74 11.10
N ILE A 120 -11.50 1.73 10.72
CA ILE A 120 -10.97 1.09 9.51
C ILE A 120 -10.41 -0.28 9.89
N GLN A 121 -10.88 -1.33 9.22
CA GLN A 121 -10.42 -2.70 9.43
C GLN A 121 -10.73 -3.56 8.20
N ALA A 122 -9.80 -4.43 7.83
CA ALA A 122 -9.99 -5.45 6.82
C ALA A 122 -8.98 -6.59 7.00
N ASP A 123 -9.33 -7.80 6.57
CA ASP A 123 -8.51 -9.01 6.74
C ASP A 123 -7.16 -8.93 6.01
N ASN A 124 -7.10 -8.13 4.95
CA ASN A 124 -5.92 -7.88 4.12
C ASN A 124 -5.09 -6.67 4.58
N MET A 125 -5.40 -6.06 5.71
CA MET A 125 -4.58 -5.01 6.32
C MET A 125 -3.60 -5.59 7.33
N LYS A 126 -2.35 -5.18 7.23
CA LYS A 126 -1.29 -5.62 8.16
C LYS A 126 -0.36 -4.48 8.50
N SER A 127 0.13 -4.48 9.73
CA SER A 127 1.16 -3.53 10.14
C SER A 127 2.55 -3.83 9.55
N HIS A 128 2.77 -5.03 9.03
CA HIS A 128 4.00 -5.47 8.34
C HIS A 128 3.75 -6.82 7.65
N GLN A 129 4.68 -7.25 6.81
CA GLN A 129 4.64 -8.53 6.13
C GLN A 129 6.03 -9.19 6.14
N ILE A 130 6.08 -10.49 6.41
CA ILE A 130 7.26 -11.34 6.18
C ILE A 130 6.97 -12.23 4.97
N LEU A 131 7.91 -12.29 4.04
CA LEU A 131 7.83 -13.09 2.81
C LEU A 131 9.06 -13.99 2.72
N GLN A 132 8.85 -15.28 2.41
CA GLN A 132 9.93 -16.23 2.17
C GLN A 132 10.12 -16.41 0.66
N PHE A 133 11.33 -16.16 0.17
CA PHE A 133 11.74 -16.32 -1.22
C PHE A 133 12.95 -17.26 -1.27
N GLY A 134 12.69 -18.56 -1.40
CA GLY A 134 13.71 -19.59 -1.27
C GLY A 134 14.33 -19.55 0.12
N GLU A 135 15.63 -19.34 0.22
CA GLU A 135 16.36 -19.21 1.49
C GLU A 135 16.35 -17.78 2.06
N VAL A 136 15.83 -16.80 1.30
CA VAL A 136 15.85 -15.39 1.68
C VAL A 136 14.52 -14.96 2.30
N THR A 137 14.57 -14.37 3.49
CA THR A 137 13.42 -13.80 4.19
C THR A 137 13.39 -12.29 3.99
N VAL A 138 12.28 -11.76 3.47
CA VAL A 138 12.07 -10.32 3.26
C VAL A 138 11.00 -9.82 4.21
N GLY A 139 11.37 -8.87 5.07
CA GLY A 139 10.45 -8.10 5.88
C GLY A 139 10.04 -6.81 5.20
N VAL A 140 8.76 -6.47 5.24
CA VAL A 140 8.22 -5.23 4.67
C VAL A 140 7.38 -4.52 5.73
N PHE A 141 7.66 -3.24 5.94
CA PHE A 141 6.79 -2.34 6.67
C PHE A 141 6.57 -1.10 5.79
N SER A 142 5.56 -0.29 6.11
CA SER A 142 5.22 0.91 5.38
C SER A 142 5.41 2.18 6.17
N PHE A 143 5.28 3.31 5.48
CA PHE A 143 5.17 4.62 6.11
C PHE A 143 4.28 5.49 5.25
N THR A 144 3.34 6.19 5.87
CA THR A 144 2.46 7.15 5.21
C THR A 144 2.66 8.53 5.83
N THR A 145 2.88 9.53 5.00
CA THR A 145 2.99 10.92 5.44
C THR A 145 1.70 11.42 6.12
N ASP A 146 1.86 12.30 7.11
CA ASP A 146 0.77 12.90 7.89
C ASP A 146 0.23 14.21 7.26
N ILE A 147 0.52 14.50 5.99
CA ILE A 147 0.06 15.73 5.32
C ILE A 147 -1.47 15.86 5.37
N VAL A 148 -2.20 14.75 5.34
CA VAL A 148 -3.67 14.70 5.47
C VAL A 148 -4.04 14.00 6.77
N HIS A 149 -4.93 14.63 7.55
CA HIS A 149 -5.42 14.13 8.83
C HIS A 149 -6.91 13.76 8.74
N PRO A 150 -7.25 12.51 8.36
CA PRO A 150 -8.64 12.07 8.34
C PRO A 150 -9.21 11.85 9.75
N GLU A 151 -10.51 12.09 9.92
CA GLU A 151 -11.23 11.96 11.21
C GLU A 151 -11.17 10.52 11.78
N TYR A 152 -10.90 9.52 10.93
CA TYR A 152 -10.78 8.11 11.31
C TYR A 152 -9.33 7.65 11.53
N VAL A 153 -8.35 8.54 11.54
CA VAL A 153 -6.98 8.26 11.99
C VAL A 153 -6.73 9.00 13.29
N ALA A 154 -6.37 8.26 14.35
CA ALA A 154 -6.02 8.82 15.64
C ALA A 154 -4.61 9.39 15.67
N GLU A 155 -3.66 8.75 14.98
CA GLU A 155 -2.26 9.15 14.98
C GLU A 155 -1.54 8.60 13.74
N PHE A 156 -0.61 9.40 13.21
CA PHE A 156 0.48 8.93 12.36
C PHE A 156 1.78 8.99 13.17
N ALA A 157 2.42 7.85 13.42
CA ALA A 157 3.74 7.83 14.02
C ALA A 157 4.78 8.39 13.04
N ASP A 158 5.76 9.15 13.54
CA ASP A 158 6.82 9.69 12.69
C ASP A 158 7.73 8.58 12.11
N TYR A 159 8.51 8.92 11.09
CA TYR A 159 9.35 7.94 10.39
C TYR A 159 10.45 7.35 11.29
N GLN A 160 10.93 8.10 12.30
CA GLN A 160 11.97 7.64 13.22
C GLN A 160 11.41 6.59 14.19
N GLN A 161 10.24 6.87 14.78
CA GLN A 161 9.52 5.95 15.65
C GLN A 161 9.11 4.68 14.89
N THR A 162 8.61 4.85 13.67
CA THR A 162 8.22 3.74 12.80
C THR A 162 9.42 2.84 12.49
N ALA A 163 10.53 3.41 12.00
CA ALA A 163 11.74 2.64 11.69
C ALA A 163 12.32 1.95 12.94
N LYS A 164 12.40 2.67 14.07
CA LYS A 164 12.89 2.12 15.36
C LYS A 164 12.04 0.96 15.87
N LYS A 165 10.76 0.91 15.51
CA LYS A 165 9.87 -0.20 15.87
C LYS A 165 10.04 -1.38 14.91
N TYR A 166 9.84 -1.17 13.61
CA TYR A 166 9.72 -2.29 12.66
C TYR A 166 11.06 -2.89 12.24
N VAL A 167 12.13 -2.10 12.13
CA VAL A 167 13.43 -2.63 11.70
C VAL A 167 13.97 -3.70 12.66
N PRO A 168 14.10 -3.45 13.99
CA PRO A 168 14.57 -4.50 14.89
C PRO A 168 13.57 -5.67 14.98
N MET A 169 12.27 -5.39 15.05
CA MET A 169 11.24 -6.42 15.11
C MET A 169 11.29 -7.38 13.91
N LEU A 170 11.46 -6.87 12.68
CA LEU A 170 11.57 -7.70 11.48
C LEU A 170 12.87 -8.51 11.46
N ARG A 171 13.99 -7.95 11.96
CA ARG A 171 15.24 -8.72 12.12
C ARG A 171 15.09 -9.85 13.13
N GLU A 172 14.41 -9.61 14.25
CA GLU A 172 14.10 -10.63 15.26
C GLU A 172 13.21 -11.74 14.69
N GLN A 173 12.32 -11.40 13.75
CA GLN A 173 11.50 -12.37 13.00
C GLN A 173 12.28 -13.10 11.88
N GLY A 174 13.59 -12.85 11.74
CA GLY A 174 14.45 -13.56 10.80
C GLY A 174 14.58 -12.92 9.41
N ALA A 175 14.16 -11.67 9.22
CA ALA A 175 14.32 -10.99 7.94
C ALA A 175 15.80 -10.76 7.59
N ASP A 176 16.23 -11.28 6.44
CA ASP A 176 17.55 -11.01 5.85
C ASP A 176 17.60 -9.62 5.21
N PHE A 177 16.49 -9.23 4.58
CA PHE A 177 16.30 -7.91 3.98
C PHE A 177 15.04 -7.26 4.51
N ILE A 178 15.10 -5.94 4.73
CA ILE A 178 13.97 -5.15 5.18
C ILE A 178 13.70 -4.04 4.16
N ILE A 179 12.45 -3.94 3.72
CA ILE A 179 11.95 -2.92 2.81
C ILE A 179 11.04 -1.98 3.59
N GLY A 180 11.34 -0.68 3.56
CA GLY A 180 10.38 0.37 3.92
C GLY A 180 9.60 0.79 2.68
N LEU A 181 8.31 0.43 2.60
CA LEU A 181 7.40 0.86 1.54
C LEU A 181 6.76 2.19 1.92
N THR A 182 7.39 3.29 1.50
CA THR A 182 7.05 4.63 1.98
C THR A 182 6.18 5.39 0.98
N HIS A 183 5.27 6.21 1.50
CA HIS A 183 4.59 7.29 0.79
C HIS A 183 5.06 8.62 1.37
N HIS A 184 6.29 8.96 1.03
CA HIS A 184 7.03 10.09 1.55
C HIS A 184 7.66 10.90 0.41
N TRP A 185 8.19 12.07 0.73
CA TRP A 185 9.06 12.75 -0.22
C TRP A 185 10.43 12.07 -0.22
N LEU A 186 11.08 12.04 -1.40
CA LEU A 186 12.40 11.45 -1.57
C LEU A 186 13.43 11.93 -0.53
N GLN A 187 13.37 13.20 -0.14
CA GLN A 187 14.30 13.79 0.83
C GLN A 187 14.18 13.11 2.19
N ASP A 188 12.95 12.81 2.59
CA ASP A 188 12.67 12.22 3.88
C ASP A 188 12.86 10.70 3.86
N ASP A 189 12.68 10.05 2.70
CA ASP A 189 13.13 8.66 2.50
C ASP A 189 14.65 8.53 2.69
N LEU A 190 15.42 9.48 2.15
CA LEU A 190 16.87 9.53 2.37
C LEU A 190 17.21 9.74 3.85
N ALA A 191 16.46 10.61 4.55
CA ALA A 191 16.63 10.83 5.97
C ALA A 191 16.31 9.57 6.81
N MET A 192 15.26 8.84 6.45
CA MET A 192 14.86 7.58 7.07
C MET A 192 15.92 6.48 6.85
N MET A 193 16.49 6.37 5.64
CA MET A 193 17.58 5.44 5.35
C MET A 193 18.87 5.76 6.09
N ALA A 194 19.09 7.02 6.46
CA ALA A 194 20.26 7.46 7.22
C ALA A 194 20.15 7.20 8.73
N LEU A 195 19.03 6.64 9.21
CA LEU A 195 18.87 6.28 10.62
C LEU A 195 19.90 5.23 11.06
N PRO A 196 20.36 5.27 12.32
CA PRO A 196 21.25 4.26 12.86
C PRO A 196 20.65 2.85 12.71
N LYS A 197 21.51 1.88 12.40
CA LYS A 197 21.13 0.47 12.25
C LYS A 197 20.66 -0.14 13.56
#